data_AF-A0A355QG20-F1
#
_entry.id   AF-A0A355QG20-F1
#
_cell.length_a   1.000
_cell.length_b   1.000
_cell.length_c   1.000
_cell.angle_alpha   90.00
_cell.angle_beta   90.00
_cell.angle_gamma   90.00
#
_symmetry.space_group_name_H-M   'P 1'
#
loop_
_entity.id
_entity.type
_entity.pdbx_description
1 polymer ?
#
loop_
_entity_poly.entity_id
_entity_poly.type
_entity_poly.pdbx_seq_one_letter_code
_entity_poly.pdbx_strand_id
1 'polypeptide(L)'
;ACPYDAIYINPATSTAHKCNFCNHRIEEGLEPSCVIVCPTQAIRVGDLDDPDSEISRLFASGEGKVRTPEQKTLPKVVYKGADPSTLDPLASAIAADGLIWADTTPAHSTPTPVALTAAPSRDDGADMARTVYTTQHKPPWGSMVSGYLVTKAIAAGVMLVASLLVMLGHGFEQAAVGVVPPMVAGVFLVLTGALLVGDLKQPRRFHYLLTRGNRTSWLVKGAYVLAGFAACLAAWWIAGLADAGGVLLLLVAPTVLLALGTAGYTAFLFFQCEGRDLWQERLLLPVLLAQAMVAGGSATLVMDLFMEVPETGAVKVMLAIGVVANIGLVAIEVRRRHSRHVTMALADLTRGAQRSRFLVWLLLTPPVLLLEAFGPVPSALGGLCALVGLFAYEDAYVRAGQSVPLS
;
A
#
# COMPACT_ATOMS: atom_id res chain seq x y z
N ALA A 1 9.95 -2.78 -3.12
CA ALA A 1 11.01 -2.18 -3.95
C ALA A 1 12.31 -2.21 -3.16
N CYS A 2 13.44 -2.58 -3.76
CA CYS A 2 14.73 -2.58 -3.07
C CYS A 2 15.27 -1.14 -3.07
N PRO A 3 15.62 -0.53 -1.92
CA PRO A 3 16.17 0.82 -1.89
C PRO A 3 17.59 0.91 -2.45
N TYR A 4 18.21 -0.23 -2.78
CA TYR A 4 19.57 -0.34 -3.30
C TYR A 4 19.61 -0.78 -4.77
N ASP A 5 18.46 -0.91 -5.45
CA ASP A 5 18.35 -1.37 -6.84
C ASP A 5 19.09 -2.67 -7.18
N ALA A 6 19.36 -3.50 -6.17
CA ALA A 6 20.11 -4.75 -6.30
C ALA A 6 19.29 -5.92 -6.88
N ILE A 7 18.05 -5.67 -7.31
CA ILE A 7 17.10 -6.67 -7.80
C ILE A 7 16.64 -6.28 -9.20
N TYR A 8 16.83 -7.17 -10.17
CA TYR A 8 16.26 -7.03 -11.51
C TYR A 8 15.30 -8.19 -11.83
N ILE A 9 14.36 -7.98 -12.75
CA ILE A 9 13.46 -9.03 -13.22
C ILE A 9 14.05 -9.62 -14.51
N ASN A 10 14.33 -10.92 -14.50
CA ASN A 10 14.78 -11.61 -15.71
C ASN A 10 13.62 -11.64 -16.72
N PRO A 11 13.80 -11.11 -17.95
CA PRO A 11 12.71 -10.98 -18.93
C PRO A 11 12.19 -12.33 -19.43
N ALA A 12 13.01 -13.38 -19.45
CA ALA A 12 12.60 -14.70 -19.93
C ALA A 12 11.78 -15.46 -18.88
N THR A 13 12.19 -15.38 -17.62
CA THR A 13 11.59 -16.18 -16.53
C THR A 13 10.58 -15.37 -15.70
N SER A 14 10.56 -14.04 -15.81
CA SER A 14 9.83 -13.13 -14.91
C SER A 14 10.16 -13.36 -13.43
N THR A 15 11.38 -13.84 -13.13
CA THR A 15 11.85 -14.02 -11.75
C THR A 15 12.70 -12.84 -11.31
N ALA A 16 12.54 -12.45 -10.04
CA ALA A 16 13.44 -11.52 -9.41
C ALA A 16 14.79 -12.19 -9.18
N HIS A 17 15.84 -11.66 -9.81
CA HIS A 17 17.22 -12.01 -9.55
C HIS A 17 17.84 -10.90 -8.71
N LYS A 18 18.60 -11.32 -7.69
CA LYS A 18 19.44 -10.45 -6.89
C LYS A 18 20.88 -10.90 -7.01
N CYS A 19 21.82 -10.00 -6.69
CA CYS A 19 23.21 -10.41 -6.48
C CYS A 19 23.25 -11.61 -5.53
N ASN A 20 23.84 -12.71 -5.99
CA ASN A 20 24.09 -13.92 -5.20
C ASN A 20 25.56 -14.01 -4.78
N PHE A 21 26.26 -12.86 -4.77
CA PHE A 21 27.70 -12.75 -4.51
C PHE A 21 28.56 -13.65 -5.41
N CYS A 22 28.08 -13.97 -6.62
CA CYS A 22 28.73 -14.93 -7.50
C CYS A 22 29.03 -16.26 -6.76
N ASN A 23 28.03 -16.89 -6.12
CA ASN A 23 28.28 -18.08 -5.26
C ASN A 23 29.16 -19.15 -5.93
N HIS A 24 28.96 -19.43 -7.22
CA HIS A 24 29.76 -20.36 -8.03
C HIS A 24 31.27 -20.05 -8.03
N ARG A 25 31.68 -18.80 -7.80
CA ARG A 25 33.08 -18.39 -7.68
C ARG A 25 33.57 -18.52 -6.23
N ILE A 26 32.77 -18.04 -5.28
CA ILE A 26 33.11 -18.10 -3.85
C ILE A 26 33.28 -19.55 -3.40
N GLU A 27 32.44 -20.46 -3.87
CA GLU A 27 32.52 -21.90 -3.57
C GLU A 27 33.85 -22.53 -4.06
N GLU A 28 34.50 -21.95 -5.06
CA GLU A 28 35.82 -22.36 -5.58
C GLU A 28 36.99 -21.56 -4.96
N GLY A 29 36.73 -20.73 -3.94
CA GLY A 29 37.73 -19.87 -3.31
C GLY A 29 38.12 -18.64 -4.12
N LEU A 30 37.33 -18.27 -5.14
CA LEU A 30 37.54 -17.09 -5.98
C LEU A 30 36.69 -15.91 -5.50
N GLU A 31 37.20 -14.69 -5.67
CA GLU A 31 36.44 -13.47 -5.40
C GLU A 31 35.31 -13.25 -6.44
N PRO A 32 34.22 -12.55 -6.07
CA PRO A 32 33.18 -12.15 -7.01
C PRO A 32 33.72 -11.34 -8.19
N SER A 33 33.12 -11.50 -9.37
CA SER A 33 33.60 -10.83 -10.59
C SER A 33 33.66 -9.31 -10.47
N CYS A 34 32.73 -8.69 -9.75
CA CYS A 34 32.71 -7.25 -9.51
C CYS A 34 33.88 -6.75 -8.64
N VAL A 35 34.43 -7.59 -7.76
CA VAL A 35 35.61 -7.27 -6.94
C VAL A 35 36.86 -7.31 -7.80
N ILE A 36 37.06 -8.39 -8.55
CA ILE A 36 38.25 -8.60 -9.40
C ILE A 36 38.36 -7.56 -10.52
N VAL A 37 37.24 -7.20 -11.16
CA VAL A 37 37.25 -6.26 -12.29
C VAL A 37 37.43 -4.80 -11.85
N CYS A 38 37.29 -4.49 -10.56
CA CYS A 38 37.32 -3.11 -10.07
C CYS A 38 38.76 -2.58 -10.03
N PRO A 39 39.16 -1.67 -10.94
CA PRO A 39 40.57 -1.28 -11.07
C PRO A 39 41.07 -0.47 -9.87
N THR A 40 40.18 0.32 -9.26
CA THR A 40 40.47 1.12 -8.06
C THR A 40 40.26 0.35 -6.78
N GLN A 41 39.82 -0.91 -6.88
CA GLN A 41 39.46 -1.72 -5.74
C GLN A 41 38.46 -0.99 -4.82
N ALA A 42 37.45 -0.33 -5.39
CA ALA A 42 36.40 0.36 -4.63
C ALA A 42 35.34 -0.61 -4.04
N ILE A 43 35.22 -1.81 -4.60
CA ILE A 43 34.29 -2.84 -4.14
C ILE A 43 35.06 -3.84 -3.28
N ARG A 44 34.56 -4.09 -2.07
CA ARG A 44 35.04 -5.13 -1.15
C ARG A 44 33.87 -6.01 -0.75
N VAL A 45 34.09 -7.32 -0.73
CA VAL A 45 33.11 -8.33 -0.31
C VAL A 45 33.82 -9.28 0.64
N GLY A 46 33.12 -9.74 1.67
CA GLY A 46 33.65 -10.68 2.64
C GLY A 46 32.55 -11.24 3.53
N ASP A 47 32.94 -12.17 4.40
CA ASP A 47 32.06 -12.73 5.41
C ASP A 47 32.06 -11.85 6.67
N LEU A 48 30.87 -11.43 7.11
CA LEU A 48 30.68 -10.64 8.33
C LEU A 48 30.69 -11.52 9.60
N ASP A 49 30.54 -12.84 9.43
CA ASP A 49 30.59 -13.80 10.54
C ASP A 49 32.04 -14.22 10.87
N ASP A 50 32.99 -13.93 9.98
CA ASP A 50 34.43 -14.12 10.21
C ASP A 50 35.05 -12.82 10.78
N PRO A 51 35.48 -12.78 12.05
CA PRO A 51 36.05 -11.58 12.67
C PRO A 51 37.40 -11.17 12.07
N ASP A 52 38.12 -12.09 11.43
CA ASP A 52 39.43 -11.83 10.83
C ASP A 52 39.32 -11.26 9.40
N SER A 53 38.10 -11.27 8.83
CA SER A 53 37.84 -10.74 7.50
C SER A 53 38.06 -9.22 7.43
N GLU A 54 38.54 -8.73 6.27
CA GLU A 54 38.72 -7.29 6.03
C GLU A 54 37.42 -6.51 6.26
N ILE A 55 36.28 -7.07 5.81
CA ILE A 55 34.96 -6.46 5.94
C ILE A 55 34.50 -6.39 7.40
N SER A 56 34.72 -7.43 8.20
CA SER A 56 34.36 -7.42 9.63
C SER A 56 35.11 -6.35 10.40
N ARG A 57 36.42 -6.19 10.13
CA ARG A 57 37.23 -5.12 10.72
C ARG A 57 36.78 -3.73 10.26
N LEU A 58 36.43 -3.56 8.98
CA LEU A 58 35.91 -2.29 8.44
C LEU A 58 34.53 -1.94 9.01
N PHE A 59 33.68 -2.94 9.23
CA PHE A 59 32.37 -2.74 9.84
C PHE A 59 32.51 -2.37 11.33
N ALA A 60 33.43 -3.02 12.04
CA ALA A 60 33.73 -2.76 13.45
C ALA A 60 34.40 -1.39 13.70
N SER A 61 35.12 -0.83 12.72
CA SER A 61 35.78 0.47 12.88
C SER A 61 34.81 1.65 12.96
N GLY A 62 33.57 1.48 12.49
CA GLY A 62 32.55 2.54 12.49
C GLY A 62 32.79 3.67 11.48
N GLU A 63 33.80 3.56 10.62
CA GLU A 63 34.18 4.63 9.67
C GLU A 63 33.24 4.75 8.45
N GLY A 64 32.29 3.83 8.32
CA GLY A 64 31.44 3.74 7.14
C GLY A 64 30.04 4.31 7.32
N LYS A 65 29.46 4.80 6.22
CA LYS A 65 28.09 5.33 6.15
C LYS A 65 27.16 4.32 5.51
N VAL A 66 25.87 4.39 5.84
CA VAL A 66 24.81 3.59 5.21
C VAL A 66 23.75 4.52 4.61
N ARG A 67 22.95 4.02 3.67
CA ARG A 67 21.80 4.77 3.16
C ARG A 67 20.64 4.65 4.16
N THR A 68 19.89 5.74 4.32
CA THR A 68 18.68 5.83 5.15
C THR A 68 18.85 5.22 6.55
N PRO A 69 19.84 5.65 7.34
CA PRO A 69 20.13 5.09 8.67
C PRO A 69 18.93 5.13 9.63
N GLU A 70 18.04 6.10 9.47
CA GLU A 70 16.80 6.26 10.22
C GLU A 70 15.83 5.07 10.11
N GLN A 71 15.90 4.30 9.01
CA GLN A 71 15.06 3.10 8.79
C GLN A 71 15.55 1.88 9.59
N LYS A 72 16.76 1.91 10.17
CA LYS A 72 17.29 0.85 11.05
C LYS A 72 17.25 -0.56 10.44
N THR A 73 17.40 -0.66 9.12
CA THR A 73 17.31 -1.93 8.36
C THR A 73 18.55 -2.83 8.48
N LEU A 74 19.55 -2.42 9.29
CA LEU A 74 20.82 -3.11 9.50
C LEU A 74 21.47 -3.59 8.18
N PRO A 75 21.71 -2.68 7.21
CA PRO A 75 22.20 -3.08 5.91
C PRO A 75 23.62 -3.63 6.00
N LYS A 76 23.90 -4.66 5.19
CA LYS A 76 25.22 -5.29 5.06
C LYS A 76 26.12 -4.61 4.02
N VAL A 77 25.76 -3.41 3.59
CA VAL A 77 26.51 -2.61 2.61
C VAL A 77 26.85 -1.29 3.26
N VAL A 78 28.14 -0.96 3.27
CA VAL A 78 28.70 0.20 3.95
C VAL A 78 29.57 0.98 2.97
N TYR A 79 29.44 2.31 2.98
CA TYR A 79 30.12 3.23 2.08
C TYR A 79 31.21 3.99 2.84
N LYS A 80 32.48 3.84 2.45
CA LYS A 80 33.60 4.59 3.01
C LYS A 80 33.97 5.76 2.11
N GLY A 81 34.23 6.94 2.70
CA GLY A 81 34.60 8.14 1.95
C GLY A 81 33.50 8.74 1.07
N ALA A 82 32.26 8.24 1.17
CA ALA A 82 31.14 8.76 0.41
C ALA A 82 30.68 10.13 0.96
N ASP A 83 30.53 11.09 0.04
CA ASP A 83 29.91 12.37 0.35
C ASP A 83 28.42 12.16 0.70
N PRO A 84 27.88 12.78 1.76
CA PRO A 84 26.47 12.61 2.12
C PRO A 84 25.48 12.85 0.97
N SER A 85 25.79 13.77 0.06
CA SER A 85 24.93 14.08 -1.11
C SER A 85 24.79 12.91 -2.09
N THR A 86 25.72 11.96 -2.07
CA THR A 86 25.67 10.74 -2.91
C THR A 86 24.85 9.61 -2.30
N LEU A 87 24.60 9.67 -0.98
CA LEU A 87 23.85 8.66 -0.23
C LEU A 87 22.39 9.08 0.00
N ASP A 88 22.12 10.39 -0.05
CA ASP A 88 20.81 10.97 0.12
C ASP A 88 20.18 11.26 -1.26
N PRO A 89 19.16 10.48 -1.69
CA PRO A 89 18.52 10.66 -2.99
C PRO A 89 17.74 11.99 -3.10
N LEU A 90 17.54 12.71 -2.00
CA LEU A 90 16.88 14.01 -1.95
C LEU A 90 17.86 15.18 -1.84
N ALA A 91 19.17 14.92 -1.83
CA ALA A 91 20.20 15.95 -1.79
C ALA A 91 20.43 16.62 -3.16
N SER A 92 19.87 16.06 -4.24
CA SER A 92 19.87 16.65 -5.58
C SER A 92 18.51 16.46 -6.25
N ALA A 93 18.19 17.32 -7.21
CA ALA A 93 17.09 17.12 -8.13
C ALA A 93 17.62 17.22 -9.57
N ILE A 94 16.92 16.58 -10.51
CA ILE A 94 17.22 16.76 -11.93
C ILE A 94 16.86 18.20 -12.27
N ALA A 95 17.85 18.98 -12.71
CA ALA A 95 17.63 20.37 -13.07
C ALA A 95 16.72 20.48 -14.30
N ALA A 96 16.10 21.65 -14.50
CA ALA A 96 15.20 21.89 -15.64
C ALA A 96 15.91 21.74 -17.00
N ASP A 97 17.22 21.92 -17.04
CA ASP A 97 18.09 21.73 -18.20
C ASP A 97 18.60 20.29 -18.36
N GLY A 98 18.13 19.35 -17.52
CA GLY A 98 18.41 17.92 -17.64
C GLY A 98 19.55 17.40 -16.77
N LEU A 99 20.19 16.32 -17.23
CA LEU A 99 21.33 15.68 -16.56
C LEU A 99 22.64 16.27 -17.08
N ILE A 100 23.69 16.31 -16.25
CA ILE A 100 24.95 16.99 -16.61
C ILE A 100 25.67 16.32 -17.79
N TRP A 101 25.58 14.99 -17.92
CA TRP A 101 26.37 14.21 -18.89
C TRP A 101 25.53 13.22 -19.71
N ALA A 102 24.22 13.39 -19.72
CA ALA A 102 23.32 12.49 -20.44
C ALA A 102 22.08 13.23 -20.94
N ASP A 103 21.65 12.90 -22.16
CA ASP A 103 20.34 13.33 -22.63
C ASP A 103 19.24 12.52 -21.94
N THR A 104 18.13 13.19 -21.65
CA THR A 104 16.92 12.51 -21.18
C THR A 104 16.08 12.07 -22.38
N THR A 105 15.52 10.87 -22.31
CA THR A 105 14.51 10.45 -23.29
C THR A 105 13.20 11.23 -23.05
N PRO A 106 12.32 11.40 -24.05
CA PRO A 106 11.01 12.01 -23.83
C PRO A 106 10.14 11.28 -22.79
N ALA A 107 10.42 9.99 -22.56
CA ALA A 107 9.75 9.17 -21.56
C ALA A 107 10.38 9.27 -20.16
N HIS A 108 11.54 9.93 -20.04
CA HIS A 108 12.21 10.12 -18.76
C HIS A 108 11.32 10.96 -17.85
N SER A 109 10.92 10.40 -16.72
CA SER A 109 10.12 11.13 -15.74
C SER A 109 10.81 12.42 -15.36
N THR A 110 10.11 13.54 -15.53
CA THR A 110 10.51 14.83 -14.98
C THR A 110 10.35 14.77 -13.46
N PRO A 111 11.29 15.36 -12.69
CA PRO A 111 11.11 15.49 -11.27
C PRO A 111 9.80 16.23 -11.01
N THR A 112 9.01 15.72 -10.06
CA THR A 112 7.76 16.37 -9.69
C THR A 112 8.08 17.80 -9.24
N PRO A 113 7.17 18.78 -9.42
CA PRO A 113 7.40 20.16 -8.97
C PRO A 113 7.82 20.25 -7.51
N VAL A 114 7.40 19.28 -6.69
CA VAL A 114 7.77 19.12 -5.29
C VAL A 114 9.22 18.65 -5.13
N ALA A 115 9.67 17.68 -5.92
CA ALA A 115 11.05 17.20 -5.91
C ALA A 115 12.05 18.30 -6.25
N LEU A 116 11.70 19.19 -7.18
CA LEU A 116 12.51 20.36 -7.53
C LEU A 116 12.64 21.35 -6.36
N THR A 117 11.59 21.53 -5.55
CA THR A 117 11.63 22.47 -4.40
C THR A 117 12.26 21.88 -3.14
N ALA A 118 12.54 20.57 -3.11
CA ALA A 118 13.03 19.87 -1.92
C ALA A 118 14.57 19.77 -1.87
N ALA A 119 15.26 19.91 -3.01
CA ALA A 119 16.70 19.89 -3.06
C ALA A 119 17.28 21.18 -2.44
N PRO A 120 18.28 21.09 -1.55
CA PRO A 120 18.90 22.27 -0.97
C PRO A 120 19.66 23.08 -2.03
N SER A 121 19.40 24.38 -2.08
CA SER A 121 20.18 25.34 -2.87
C SER A 121 21.27 25.99 -2.01
N ARG A 122 22.37 26.37 -2.65
CA ARG A 122 23.42 27.23 -2.11
C ARG A 122 22.87 28.65 -1.88
N ASP A 123 23.63 29.46 -1.13
CA ASP A 123 23.31 30.87 -0.85
C ASP A 123 23.25 31.74 -2.14
N ASP A 124 23.89 31.30 -3.21
CA ASP A 124 23.86 31.92 -4.54
C ASP A 124 22.67 31.44 -5.42
N GLY A 125 21.81 30.57 -4.87
CA GLY A 125 20.67 29.99 -5.57
C GLY A 125 21.01 28.81 -6.50
N ALA A 126 22.28 28.40 -6.61
CA ALA A 126 22.67 27.22 -7.38
C ALA A 126 22.44 25.92 -6.59
N ASP A 127 22.29 24.79 -7.28
CA ASP A 127 22.11 23.49 -6.62
C ASP A 127 23.34 23.10 -5.78
N MET A 128 23.13 22.60 -4.55
CA MET A 128 24.22 22.07 -3.71
C MET A 128 24.88 20.84 -4.32
N ALA A 129 24.09 20.00 -5.00
CA ALA A 129 24.54 18.83 -5.74
C ALA A 129 23.63 18.67 -6.98
N ARG A 130 24.22 18.26 -8.10
CA ARG A 130 23.50 18.13 -9.38
C ARG A 130 23.51 16.69 -9.87
N THR A 131 22.36 16.20 -10.33
CA THR A 131 22.21 14.81 -10.78
C THR A 131 22.99 14.59 -12.09
N VAL A 132 24.02 13.75 -12.02
CA VAL A 132 24.91 13.42 -13.15
C VAL A 132 24.23 12.46 -14.12
N TYR A 133 23.66 11.37 -13.59
CA TYR A 133 22.85 10.41 -14.32
C TYR A 133 21.88 9.73 -13.35
N THR A 134 20.76 9.23 -13.85
CA THR A 134 19.85 8.36 -13.10
C THR A 134 19.10 7.45 -14.06
N THR A 135 18.53 6.36 -13.53
CA THR A 135 17.73 5.42 -14.32
C THR A 135 16.31 5.39 -13.77
N GLN A 136 15.33 5.54 -14.65
CA GLN A 136 13.93 5.46 -14.23
C GLN A 136 13.50 4.00 -14.05
N HIS A 137 12.86 3.73 -12.91
CA HIS A 137 12.15 2.46 -12.68
C HIS A 137 10.65 2.67 -12.79
N LYS A 138 9.97 1.76 -13.49
CA LYS A 138 8.51 1.76 -13.52
C LYS A 138 7.98 1.46 -12.11
N PRO A 139 7.01 2.24 -11.58
CA PRO A 139 6.44 1.95 -10.27
C PRO A 139 5.85 0.53 -10.26
N PRO A 140 6.26 -0.34 -9.32
CA PRO A 140 5.83 -1.73 -9.29
C PRO A 140 4.32 -1.87 -8.98
N TRP A 141 3.78 -0.98 -8.15
CA TRP A 141 2.38 -1.02 -7.73
C TRP A 141 1.56 0.09 -8.39
N GLY A 142 0.36 -0.25 -8.82
CA GLY A 142 -0.58 0.65 -9.49
C GLY A 142 -2.02 0.26 -9.20
N SER A 143 -2.91 0.45 -10.18
CA SER A 143 -4.37 0.33 -9.99
C SER A 143 -4.86 -1.05 -9.55
N MET A 144 -4.11 -2.14 -9.78
CA MET A 144 -4.46 -3.46 -9.23
C MET A 144 -4.45 -3.44 -7.69
N VAL A 145 -3.48 -2.75 -7.10
CA VAL A 145 -3.35 -2.59 -5.64
C VAL A 145 -4.50 -1.79 -5.08
N SER A 146 -4.75 -0.63 -5.66
CA SER A 146 -5.88 0.24 -5.33
C SER A 146 -7.22 -0.50 -5.48
N GLY A 147 -7.34 -1.33 -6.52
CA GLY A 147 -8.52 -2.14 -6.80
C GLY A 147 -8.79 -3.11 -5.66
N TYR A 148 -7.80 -3.92 -5.27
CA TYR A 148 -8.02 -4.89 -4.19
C TYR A 148 -8.20 -4.23 -2.82
N LEU A 149 -7.69 -3.00 -2.62
CA LEU A 149 -7.93 -2.21 -1.40
C LEU A 149 -9.40 -1.81 -1.27
N VAL A 150 -10.03 -1.36 -2.38
CA VAL A 150 -11.44 -1.00 -2.38
C VAL A 150 -12.35 -2.22 -2.37
N THR A 151 -12.07 -3.25 -3.16
CA THR A 151 -12.95 -4.44 -3.21
C THR A 151 -13.00 -5.17 -1.88
N LYS A 152 -11.86 -5.30 -1.17
CA LYS A 152 -11.87 -5.87 0.18
C LYS A 152 -12.55 -4.96 1.20
N ALA A 153 -12.45 -3.63 1.03
CA ALA A 153 -13.14 -2.67 1.89
C ALA A 153 -14.67 -2.77 1.71
N ILE A 154 -15.16 -2.95 0.48
CA ILE A 154 -16.58 -3.23 0.21
C ILE A 154 -17.00 -4.55 0.87
N ALA A 155 -16.23 -5.63 0.66
CA ALA A 155 -16.55 -6.93 1.23
C ALA A 155 -16.61 -6.91 2.77
N ALA A 156 -15.60 -6.31 3.41
CA ALA A 156 -15.57 -6.13 4.85
C ALA A 156 -16.69 -5.20 5.33
N GLY A 157 -16.86 -4.06 4.67
CA GLY A 157 -17.83 -3.02 5.03
C GLY A 157 -19.26 -3.52 5.00
N VAL A 158 -19.67 -4.24 3.96
CA VAL A 158 -21.02 -4.83 3.84
C VAL A 158 -21.30 -5.77 5.02
N MET A 159 -20.32 -6.58 5.42
CA MET A 159 -20.49 -7.46 6.58
C MET A 159 -20.45 -6.74 7.92
N LEU A 160 -19.75 -5.61 8.03
CA LEU A 160 -19.82 -4.76 9.22
C LEU A 160 -21.23 -4.15 9.36
N VAL A 161 -21.85 -3.73 8.26
CA VAL A 161 -23.24 -3.26 8.25
C VAL A 161 -24.20 -4.39 8.60
N ALA A 162 -24.08 -5.57 7.97
CA ALA A 162 -24.92 -6.73 8.29
C ALA A 162 -24.80 -7.14 9.76
N SER A 163 -23.58 -7.12 10.30
CA SER A 163 -23.31 -7.40 11.71
C SER A 163 -23.96 -6.37 12.64
N LEU A 164 -23.92 -5.09 12.29
CA LEU A 164 -24.62 -4.03 13.02
C LEU A 164 -26.14 -4.27 13.02
N LEU A 165 -26.72 -4.63 11.88
CA LEU A 165 -28.17 -4.90 11.77
C LEU A 165 -28.59 -6.09 12.63
N VAL A 166 -27.80 -7.17 12.68
CA VAL A 166 -28.04 -8.29 13.62
C VAL A 166 -28.01 -7.81 15.06
N MET A 167 -27.04 -6.95 15.43
CA MET A 167 -26.95 -6.39 16.79
C MET A 167 -28.14 -5.48 17.14
N LEU A 168 -28.77 -4.85 16.15
CA LEU A 168 -29.99 -4.05 16.31
C LEU A 168 -31.28 -4.89 16.32
N GLY A 169 -31.18 -6.21 16.26
CA GLY A 169 -32.32 -7.13 16.35
C GLY A 169 -32.86 -7.62 15.01
N HIS A 170 -32.27 -7.23 13.89
CA HIS A 170 -32.71 -7.61 12.53
C HIS A 170 -32.09 -8.93 12.05
N GLY A 171 -31.73 -9.82 12.98
CA GLY A 171 -31.12 -11.11 12.66
C GLY A 171 -32.04 -12.09 11.93
N PHE A 172 -33.34 -11.84 11.91
CA PHE A 172 -34.33 -12.67 11.19
C PHE A 172 -34.69 -12.11 9.79
N GLU A 173 -34.09 -10.98 9.39
CA GLU A 173 -34.29 -10.42 8.06
C GLU A 173 -33.48 -11.21 7.02
N GLN A 174 -34.12 -12.23 6.45
CA GLN A 174 -33.46 -13.22 5.63
C GLN A 174 -32.72 -12.60 4.43
N ALA A 175 -33.41 -11.77 3.64
CA ALA A 175 -32.83 -11.17 2.45
C ALA A 175 -31.79 -10.09 2.79
N ALA A 176 -32.20 -9.09 3.59
CA ALA A 176 -31.41 -7.89 3.83
C ALA A 176 -30.20 -8.11 4.75
N VAL A 177 -30.21 -9.15 5.59
CA VAL A 177 -29.15 -9.43 6.58
C VAL A 177 -28.52 -10.82 6.37
N GLY A 178 -29.34 -11.85 6.15
CA GLY A 178 -28.86 -13.24 6.09
C GLY A 178 -28.23 -13.66 4.76
N VAL A 179 -28.78 -13.22 3.63
CA VAL A 179 -28.48 -13.79 2.31
C VAL A 179 -27.71 -12.83 1.40
N VAL A 180 -28.24 -11.62 1.17
CA VAL A 180 -27.66 -10.69 0.18
C VAL A 180 -26.31 -10.14 0.63
N PRO A 181 -26.12 -9.67 1.87
CA PRO A 181 -24.82 -9.14 2.32
C PRO A 181 -23.63 -10.10 2.15
N PRO A 182 -23.68 -11.37 2.61
CA PRO A 182 -22.55 -12.29 2.40
C PRO A 182 -22.35 -12.68 0.94
N MET A 183 -23.40 -12.66 0.10
CA MET A 183 -23.24 -12.86 -1.35
C MET A 183 -22.47 -11.71 -2.00
N VAL A 184 -22.88 -10.46 -1.72
CA VAL A 184 -22.19 -9.27 -2.22
C VAL A 184 -20.75 -9.24 -1.70
N ALA A 185 -20.55 -9.46 -0.40
CA ALA A 185 -19.22 -9.54 0.19
C ALA A 185 -18.37 -10.66 -0.43
N GLY A 186 -18.97 -11.83 -0.70
CA GLY A 186 -18.32 -12.95 -1.36
C GLY A 186 -17.85 -12.62 -2.78
N VAL A 187 -18.69 -11.96 -3.59
CA VAL A 187 -18.32 -11.51 -4.94
C VAL A 187 -17.12 -10.56 -4.89
N PHE A 188 -17.16 -9.56 -4.02
CA PHE A 188 -16.05 -8.61 -3.87
C PHE A 188 -14.79 -9.25 -3.27
N LEU A 189 -14.93 -10.27 -2.40
CA LEU A 189 -13.81 -11.03 -1.88
C LEU A 189 -13.16 -11.90 -2.97
N VAL A 190 -13.95 -12.52 -3.84
CA VAL A 190 -13.45 -13.25 -5.02
C VAL A 190 -12.74 -12.30 -5.97
N LEU A 191 -13.31 -11.12 -6.24
CA LEU A 191 -12.67 -10.08 -7.05
C LEU A 191 -11.33 -9.63 -6.44
N THR A 192 -11.28 -9.45 -5.13
CA THR A 192 -10.04 -9.17 -4.39
C THR A 192 -9.01 -10.28 -4.61
N GLY A 193 -9.42 -11.55 -4.49
CA GLY A 193 -8.56 -12.71 -4.76
C GLY A 193 -8.02 -12.73 -6.19
N ALA A 194 -8.88 -12.46 -7.18
CA ALA A 194 -8.48 -12.40 -8.59
C ALA A 194 -7.46 -11.28 -8.86
N LEU A 195 -7.68 -10.09 -8.29
CA LEU A 195 -6.75 -8.97 -8.39
C LEU A 195 -5.41 -9.27 -7.71
N LEU A 196 -5.43 -9.87 -6.51
CA LEU A 196 -4.22 -10.28 -5.80
C LEU A 196 -3.41 -11.30 -6.59
N VAL A 197 -4.05 -12.34 -7.14
CA VAL A 197 -3.37 -13.37 -7.94
C VAL A 197 -2.84 -12.77 -9.25
N GLY A 198 -3.59 -11.87 -9.88
CA GLY A 198 -3.17 -11.16 -11.09
C GLY A 198 -1.96 -10.25 -10.87
N ASP A 199 -1.85 -9.64 -9.69
CA ASP A 199 -0.73 -8.75 -9.35
C ASP A 199 0.60 -9.50 -9.15
N LEU A 200 0.58 -10.80 -8.84
CA LEU A 200 1.78 -11.60 -8.56
C LEU A 200 2.79 -11.72 -9.71
N LYS A 201 2.46 -11.27 -10.93
CA LYS A 201 3.22 -11.41 -12.21
C LYS A 201 3.53 -12.86 -12.64
N GLN A 202 3.62 -13.79 -11.68
CA GLN A 202 3.72 -15.23 -11.83
C GLN A 202 2.57 -15.91 -11.08
N PRO A 203 1.32 -15.82 -11.59
CA PRO A 203 0.12 -16.30 -10.87
C PRO A 203 0.17 -17.79 -10.54
N ARG A 204 0.87 -18.60 -11.35
CA ARG A 204 1.09 -20.04 -11.09
C ARG A 204 1.76 -20.32 -9.75
N ARG A 205 2.55 -19.38 -9.21
CA ARG A 205 3.26 -19.52 -7.93
C ARG A 205 2.42 -19.16 -6.71
N PHE A 206 1.16 -18.73 -6.89
CA PHE A 206 0.26 -18.43 -5.78
C PHE A 206 0.18 -19.58 -4.76
N HIS A 207 0.18 -20.84 -5.21
CA HIS A 207 0.14 -21.99 -4.31
C HIS A 207 1.35 -22.10 -3.36
N TYR A 208 2.49 -21.47 -3.66
CA TYR A 208 3.63 -21.38 -2.75
C TYR A 208 3.34 -20.51 -1.53
N LEU A 209 2.40 -19.58 -1.64
CA LEU A 209 1.96 -18.79 -0.51
C LEU A 209 1.30 -19.67 0.57
N LEU A 210 0.57 -20.69 0.14
CA LEU A 210 -0.14 -21.64 1.00
C LEU A 210 0.78 -22.78 1.48
N THR A 211 1.68 -23.26 0.60
CA THR A 211 2.50 -24.46 0.87
C THR A 211 3.89 -24.14 1.44
N ARG A 212 4.46 -22.97 1.14
CA ARG A 212 5.82 -22.55 1.50
C ARG A 212 5.87 -21.12 2.05
N GLY A 213 4.76 -20.63 2.60
CA GLY A 213 4.62 -19.25 3.06
C GLY A 213 5.51 -18.93 4.27
N ASN A 214 6.21 -17.79 4.21
CA ASN A 214 6.91 -17.25 5.37
C ASN A 214 5.92 -16.66 6.39
N ARG A 215 5.84 -17.26 7.59
CA ARG A 215 4.90 -16.88 8.66
C ARG A 215 5.10 -15.48 9.23
N THR A 216 6.26 -14.84 9.01
CA THR A 216 6.48 -13.46 9.45
C THR A 216 5.93 -12.42 8.45
N SER A 217 5.67 -12.82 7.21
CA SER A 217 5.18 -11.92 6.15
C SER A 217 3.70 -11.61 6.32
N TRP A 218 3.35 -10.32 6.25
CA TRP A 218 1.94 -9.89 6.28
C TRP A 218 1.17 -10.27 5.02
N LEU A 219 1.85 -10.57 3.91
CA LEU A 219 1.22 -11.09 2.70
C LEU A 219 0.67 -12.53 2.92
N VAL A 220 1.39 -13.36 3.68
CA VAL A 220 0.93 -14.71 4.06
C VAL A 220 -0.16 -14.63 5.13
N LYS A 221 0.04 -13.80 6.17
CA LYS A 221 -0.97 -13.59 7.23
C LYS A 221 -2.28 -13.04 6.65
N GLY A 222 -2.19 -12.11 5.69
CA GLY A 222 -3.33 -11.56 4.98
C GLY A 222 -4.14 -12.64 4.27
N ALA A 223 -3.49 -13.60 3.62
CA ALA A 223 -4.22 -14.72 2.99
C ALA A 223 -4.96 -15.60 4.00
N TYR A 224 -4.41 -15.83 5.20
CA TYR A 224 -5.14 -16.53 6.27
C TYR A 224 -6.35 -15.74 6.76
N VAL A 225 -6.21 -14.41 6.90
CA VAL A 225 -7.34 -13.53 7.26
C VAL A 225 -8.43 -13.58 6.19
N LEU A 226 -8.08 -13.50 4.90
CA LEU A 226 -9.03 -13.59 3.80
C LEU A 226 -9.72 -14.96 3.73
N ALA A 227 -8.97 -16.05 3.96
CA ALA A 227 -9.52 -17.40 3.99
C ALA A 227 -10.48 -17.60 5.18
N GLY A 228 -10.13 -17.11 6.37
CA GLY A 228 -11.00 -17.12 7.53
C GLY A 228 -12.27 -16.29 7.29
N PHE A 229 -12.11 -15.09 6.70
CA PHE A 229 -13.25 -14.25 6.35
C PHE A 229 -14.18 -14.94 5.35
N ALA A 230 -13.65 -15.58 4.30
CA ALA A 230 -14.43 -16.37 3.35
C ALA A 230 -15.22 -17.51 4.03
N ALA A 231 -14.62 -18.20 5.01
CA ALA A 231 -15.31 -19.23 5.78
C ALA A 231 -16.46 -18.65 6.62
N CYS A 232 -16.26 -17.48 7.23
CA CYS A 232 -17.33 -16.76 7.94
C CYS A 232 -18.45 -16.31 7.00
N LEU A 233 -18.14 -15.82 5.79
CA LEU A 233 -19.16 -15.49 4.79
C LEU A 233 -20.00 -16.71 4.42
N ALA A 234 -19.37 -17.86 4.19
CA ALA A 234 -20.07 -19.10 3.88
C ALA A 234 -20.97 -19.55 5.04
N ALA A 235 -20.46 -19.53 6.28
CA ALA A 235 -21.24 -19.88 7.46
C ALA A 235 -22.43 -18.93 7.66
N TRP A 236 -22.23 -17.62 7.47
CA TRP A 236 -23.28 -16.61 7.55
C TRP A 236 -24.35 -16.84 6.49
N TRP A 237 -23.94 -17.07 5.25
CA TRP A 237 -24.86 -17.33 4.14
C TRP A 237 -25.69 -18.59 4.36
N ILE A 238 -25.07 -19.68 4.83
CA ILE A 238 -25.79 -20.93 5.18
C ILE A 238 -26.79 -20.67 6.31
N ALA A 239 -26.39 -19.94 7.35
CA ALA A 239 -27.29 -19.59 8.45
C ALA A 239 -28.47 -18.71 7.99
N GLY A 240 -28.23 -17.76 7.07
CA GLY A 240 -29.27 -16.95 6.45
C GLY A 240 -30.23 -17.77 5.57
N LEU A 241 -29.71 -18.71 4.78
CA LEU A 241 -30.55 -19.63 3.98
C LEU A 241 -31.41 -20.55 4.85
N ALA A 242 -30.90 -20.94 6.02
CA ALA A 242 -31.61 -21.78 6.99
C ALA A 242 -32.57 -20.99 7.89
N ASP A 243 -32.70 -19.67 7.70
CA ASP A 243 -33.48 -18.75 8.54
C ASP A 243 -33.12 -18.85 10.04
N ALA A 244 -31.85 -19.14 10.32
CA ALA A 244 -31.32 -19.38 11.66
C ALA A 244 -30.79 -18.08 12.28
N GLY A 245 -31.66 -17.08 12.48
CA GLY A 245 -31.25 -15.75 12.97
C GLY A 245 -30.47 -15.76 14.29
N GLY A 246 -30.74 -16.72 15.19
CA GLY A 246 -29.97 -16.92 16.42
C GLY A 246 -28.51 -17.33 16.17
N VAL A 247 -28.23 -18.05 15.09
CA VAL A 247 -26.86 -18.42 14.68
C VAL A 247 -26.11 -17.21 14.12
N LEU A 248 -26.80 -16.31 13.42
CA LEU A 248 -26.19 -15.07 12.92
C LEU A 248 -25.61 -14.23 14.06
N LEU A 249 -26.31 -14.15 15.20
CA LEU A 249 -25.82 -13.45 16.39
C LEU A 249 -24.49 -14.03 16.90
N LEU A 250 -24.32 -15.36 16.87
CA LEU A 250 -23.06 -16.02 17.25
C LEU A 250 -21.94 -15.73 16.25
N LEU A 251 -22.29 -15.54 14.97
CA LEU A 251 -21.34 -15.24 13.90
C LEU A 251 -20.93 -13.76 13.84
N VAL A 252 -21.63 -12.84 14.53
CA VAL A 252 -21.28 -11.40 14.56
C VAL A 252 -19.84 -11.18 15.00
N ALA A 253 -19.44 -11.69 16.17
CA ALA A 253 -18.10 -11.44 16.70
C ALA A 253 -16.96 -11.92 15.79
N PRO A 254 -16.94 -13.19 15.30
CA PRO A 254 -15.90 -13.64 14.39
C PRO A 254 -15.95 -12.90 13.03
N THR A 255 -17.14 -12.58 12.52
CA THR A 255 -17.30 -11.86 11.25
C THR A 255 -16.77 -10.44 11.35
N VAL A 256 -17.10 -9.70 12.41
CA VAL A 256 -16.57 -8.34 12.63
C VAL A 256 -15.06 -8.36 12.75
N LEU A 257 -14.49 -9.29 13.53
CA LEU A 257 -13.04 -9.39 13.71
C LEU A 257 -12.31 -9.68 12.38
N LEU A 258 -12.83 -10.61 11.58
CA LEU A 258 -12.26 -10.96 10.28
C LEU A 258 -12.54 -9.90 9.20
N ALA A 259 -13.65 -9.18 9.26
CA ALA A 259 -13.94 -8.04 8.39
C ALA A 259 -12.96 -6.88 8.67
N LEU A 260 -12.78 -6.51 9.94
CA LEU A 260 -11.78 -5.50 10.34
C LEU A 260 -10.36 -5.95 9.97
N GLY A 261 -10.05 -7.23 10.17
CA GLY A 261 -8.80 -7.83 9.70
C GLY A 261 -8.63 -7.70 8.19
N THR A 262 -9.66 -8.03 7.40
CA THR A 262 -9.67 -7.96 5.93
C THR A 262 -9.50 -6.52 5.44
N ALA A 263 -10.17 -5.56 6.07
CA ALA A 263 -10.03 -4.14 5.77
C ALA A 263 -8.63 -3.60 6.17
N GLY A 264 -8.10 -4.00 7.33
CA GLY A 264 -6.93 -3.39 7.94
C GLY A 264 -5.58 -4.06 7.68
N TYR A 265 -5.51 -5.38 7.40
CA TYR A 265 -4.23 -6.12 7.36
C TYR A 265 -3.21 -5.51 6.38
N THR A 266 -3.71 -4.88 5.31
CA THR A 266 -2.85 -4.29 4.29
C THR A 266 -2.07 -3.09 4.80
N ALA A 267 -2.54 -2.38 5.84
CA ALA A 267 -1.74 -1.35 6.49
C ALA A 267 -0.42 -1.92 7.05
N PHE A 268 -0.47 -3.13 7.62
CA PHE A 268 0.73 -3.80 8.11
C PHE A 268 1.62 -4.37 6.99
N LEU A 269 1.00 -4.75 5.86
CA LEU A 269 1.75 -5.11 4.65
C LEU A 269 2.52 -3.91 4.09
N PHE A 270 1.87 -2.75 4.03
CA PHE A 270 2.48 -1.47 3.64
C PHE A 270 3.58 -1.06 4.62
N PHE A 271 3.37 -1.24 5.93
CA PHE A 271 4.37 -0.97 6.95
C PHE A 271 5.67 -1.80 6.78
N GLN A 272 5.59 -3.02 6.23
CA GLN A 272 6.79 -3.83 5.92
C GLN A 272 7.61 -3.30 4.73
N CYS A 273 7.13 -2.28 4.02
CA CYS A 273 7.85 -1.67 2.92
C CYS A 273 8.81 -0.59 3.42
N GLU A 274 9.89 -0.98 4.09
CA GLU A 274 10.86 -0.08 4.74
C GLU A 274 11.57 0.92 3.81
N GLY A 275 11.49 0.73 2.49
CA GLY A 275 11.95 1.72 1.52
C GLY A 275 10.92 2.78 1.16
N ARG A 276 9.75 2.85 1.81
CA ARG A 276 8.63 3.73 1.40
C ARG A 276 7.95 4.34 2.63
N ASP A 277 8.57 5.39 3.17
CA ASP A 277 8.19 5.99 4.46
C ASP A 277 6.70 6.33 4.60
N LEU A 278 6.04 6.84 3.55
CA LEU A 278 4.61 7.19 3.61
C LEU A 278 3.76 5.99 4.05
N TRP A 279 4.08 4.80 3.55
CA TRP A 279 3.35 3.58 3.84
C TRP A 279 3.59 3.03 5.26
N GLN A 280 4.57 3.57 5.97
CA GLN A 280 4.84 3.24 7.36
C GLN A 280 4.11 4.15 8.35
N GLU A 281 3.38 5.15 7.84
CA GLU A 281 2.60 6.06 8.68
C GLU A 281 1.52 5.30 9.46
N ARG A 282 1.42 5.61 10.76
CA ARG A 282 0.51 4.92 11.67
C ARG A 282 -0.97 5.20 11.39
N LEU A 283 -1.25 6.24 10.62
CA LEU A 283 -2.61 6.63 10.23
C LEU A 283 -3.20 5.74 9.12
N LEU A 284 -2.39 4.94 8.43
CA LEU A 284 -2.90 4.10 7.34
C LEU A 284 -3.95 3.08 7.83
N LEU A 285 -3.71 2.43 8.97
CA LEU A 285 -4.68 1.48 9.53
C LEU A 285 -6.06 2.13 9.82
N PRO A 286 -6.15 3.21 10.63
CA PRO A 286 -7.45 3.84 10.89
C PRO A 286 -8.08 4.43 9.61
N VAL A 287 -7.29 4.88 8.63
CA VAL A 287 -7.81 5.31 7.32
C VAL A 287 -8.50 4.16 6.60
N LEU A 288 -7.85 2.99 6.47
CA LEU A 288 -8.43 1.81 5.82
C LEU A 288 -9.70 1.31 6.54
N LEU A 289 -9.74 1.39 7.87
CA LEU A 289 -10.94 1.02 8.64
C LEU A 289 -12.09 2.00 8.40
N ALA A 290 -11.82 3.31 8.38
CA ALA A 290 -12.82 4.32 8.03
C ALA A 290 -13.35 4.13 6.60
N GLN A 291 -12.48 3.77 5.65
CA GLN A 291 -12.90 3.44 4.29
C GLN A 291 -13.78 2.21 4.20
N ALA A 292 -13.54 1.18 5.01
CA ALA A 292 -14.44 0.03 5.10
C ALA A 292 -15.84 0.44 5.56
N MET A 293 -15.96 1.38 6.51
CA MET A 293 -17.25 1.93 6.92
C MET A 293 -17.94 2.68 5.77
N VAL A 294 -17.19 3.54 5.06
CA VAL A 294 -17.70 4.27 3.90
C VAL A 294 -18.16 3.30 2.80
N ALA A 295 -17.34 2.31 2.48
CA ALA A 295 -17.62 1.33 1.45
C ALA A 295 -18.83 0.45 1.80
N GLY A 296 -18.95 0.02 3.06
CA GLY A 296 -20.10 -0.75 3.55
C GLY A 296 -21.40 0.03 3.51
N GLY A 297 -21.41 1.25 4.06
CA GLY A 297 -22.58 2.13 4.01
C GLY A 297 -22.99 2.44 2.57
N SER A 298 -22.02 2.80 1.73
CA SER A 298 -22.25 3.15 0.33
C SER A 298 -22.77 1.97 -0.49
N ALA A 299 -22.23 0.76 -0.30
CA ALA A 299 -22.74 -0.45 -0.93
C ALA A 299 -24.17 -0.77 -0.44
N THR A 300 -24.47 -0.52 0.83
CA THR A 300 -25.82 -0.72 1.39
C THR A 300 -26.84 0.24 0.83
N LEU A 301 -26.49 1.51 0.60
CA LEU A 301 -27.36 2.47 -0.09
C LEU A 301 -27.71 2.03 -1.52
N VAL A 302 -26.79 1.34 -2.21
CA VAL A 302 -27.07 0.76 -3.53
C VAL A 302 -27.98 -0.45 -3.42
N MET A 303 -27.78 -1.31 -2.42
CA MET A 303 -28.65 -2.46 -2.19
C MET A 303 -30.07 -2.04 -1.80
N ASP A 304 -30.23 -0.95 -1.04
CA ASP A 304 -31.51 -0.37 -0.62
C ASP A 304 -32.43 0.03 -1.80
N LEU A 305 -31.86 0.19 -3.01
CA LEU A 305 -32.64 0.41 -4.23
C LEU A 305 -33.42 -0.84 -4.70
N PHE A 306 -32.93 -2.03 -4.34
CA PHE A 306 -33.44 -3.31 -4.83
C PHE A 306 -34.11 -4.14 -3.75
N MET A 307 -33.81 -3.88 -2.48
CA MET A 307 -34.40 -4.55 -1.33
C MET A 307 -34.55 -3.54 -0.19
N GLU A 308 -35.62 -3.61 0.60
CA GLU A 308 -35.78 -2.76 1.77
C GLU A 308 -34.76 -3.14 2.84
N VAL A 309 -33.85 -2.23 3.18
CA VAL A 309 -32.87 -2.46 4.25
C VAL A 309 -33.45 -1.93 5.58
N PRO A 310 -33.49 -2.74 6.65
CA PRO A 310 -33.94 -2.27 7.96
C PRO A 310 -32.93 -1.26 8.55
N GLU A 311 -33.41 -0.40 9.45
CA GLU A 311 -32.57 0.55 10.20
C GLU A 311 -31.65 1.41 9.32
N THR A 312 -32.16 1.90 8.18
CA THR A 312 -31.39 2.76 7.27
C THR A 312 -30.77 3.96 8.00
N GLY A 313 -31.40 4.46 9.06
CA GLY A 313 -30.83 5.49 9.93
C GLY A 313 -29.49 5.11 10.56
N ALA A 314 -29.37 3.88 11.09
CA ALA A 314 -28.12 3.40 11.68
C ALA A 314 -27.02 3.23 10.62
N VAL A 315 -27.39 2.74 9.43
CA VAL A 315 -26.47 2.62 8.28
C VAL A 315 -25.93 3.99 7.86
N LYS A 316 -26.81 4.99 7.75
CA LYS A 316 -26.45 6.38 7.40
C LYS A 316 -25.54 7.02 8.46
N VAL A 317 -25.79 6.77 9.75
CA VAL A 317 -24.91 7.24 10.83
C VAL A 317 -23.52 6.59 10.72
N MET A 318 -23.44 5.27 10.50
CA MET A 318 -22.17 4.58 10.30
C MET A 318 -21.41 5.13 9.09
N LEU A 319 -22.11 5.37 7.97
CA LEU A 319 -21.55 5.98 6.78
C LEU A 319 -21.03 7.40 7.05
N ALA A 320 -21.81 8.24 7.74
CA ALA A 320 -21.41 9.59 8.14
C ALA A 320 -20.15 9.60 9.01
N ILE A 321 -20.10 8.72 10.02
CA ILE A 321 -18.90 8.53 10.85
C ILE A 321 -17.71 8.12 9.98
N GLY A 322 -17.90 7.16 9.08
CA GLY A 322 -16.87 6.71 8.14
C GLY A 322 -16.33 7.83 7.25
N VAL A 323 -17.20 8.64 6.65
CA VAL A 323 -16.82 9.75 5.76
C VAL A 323 -16.07 10.84 6.55
N VAL A 324 -16.61 11.25 7.71
CA VAL A 324 -15.99 12.26 8.57
C VAL A 324 -14.63 11.77 9.08
N ALA A 325 -14.54 10.51 9.53
CA ALA A 325 -13.29 9.90 9.96
C ALA A 325 -12.28 9.80 8.80
N ASN A 326 -12.70 9.36 7.61
CA ASN A 326 -11.81 9.25 6.46
C ASN A 326 -11.23 10.62 6.07
N ILE A 327 -12.08 11.64 5.90
CA ILE A 327 -11.62 13.00 5.58
C ILE A 327 -10.76 13.57 6.70
N GLY A 328 -11.20 13.42 7.96
CA GLY A 328 -10.48 13.92 9.14
C GLY A 328 -9.09 13.32 9.29
N LEU A 329 -8.97 11.99 9.17
CA LEU A 329 -7.69 11.27 9.28
C LEU A 329 -6.73 11.66 8.15
N VAL A 330 -7.20 11.73 6.91
CA VAL A 330 -6.39 12.18 5.76
C VAL A 330 -5.97 13.64 5.95
N ALA A 331 -6.87 14.50 6.43
CA ALA A 331 -6.57 15.90 6.65
C ALA A 331 -5.61 16.14 7.84
N ILE A 332 -5.57 15.21 8.81
CA ILE A 332 -4.57 15.15 9.87
C ILE A 332 -3.23 14.69 9.30
N GLU A 333 -3.20 13.63 8.49
CA GLU A 333 -1.99 13.12 7.85
C GLU A 333 -1.32 14.20 7.01
N VAL A 334 -2.07 14.91 6.16
CA VAL A 334 -1.52 15.95 5.29
C VAL A 334 -0.94 17.16 6.05
N ARG A 335 -1.42 17.45 7.28
CA ARG A 335 -1.01 18.65 8.04
C ARG A 335 0.04 18.39 9.12
N ARG A 336 0.24 17.15 9.53
CA ARG A 336 1.24 16.81 10.56
C ARG A 336 2.65 17.05 10.03
N ARG A 337 3.60 17.21 10.96
CA ARG A 337 5.02 17.24 10.65
C ARG A 337 5.52 15.81 10.49
N HIS A 338 6.25 15.55 9.40
CA HIS A 338 6.74 14.23 9.04
C HIS A 338 8.22 14.25 8.66
N SER A 339 8.77 13.08 8.33
CA SER A 339 10.07 13.00 7.67
C SER A 339 10.05 13.74 6.33
N ARG A 340 11.23 14.08 5.81
CA ARG A 340 11.36 14.75 4.51
C ARG A 340 10.75 13.89 3.38
N HIS A 341 10.98 12.58 3.41
CA HIS A 341 10.41 11.63 2.45
C HIS A 341 8.87 11.63 2.46
N VAL A 342 8.25 11.51 3.64
CA VAL A 342 6.78 11.54 3.77
C VAL A 342 6.22 12.89 3.33
N THR A 343 6.87 14.00 3.71
CA THR A 343 6.45 15.36 3.32
C THR A 343 6.44 15.52 1.80
N MET A 344 7.46 14.97 1.12
CA MET A 344 7.51 14.99 -0.35
C MET A 344 6.43 14.12 -0.98
N ALA A 345 6.19 12.92 -0.45
CA ALA A 345 5.12 12.03 -0.94
C ALA A 345 3.73 12.69 -0.80
N LEU A 346 3.44 13.30 0.36
CA LEU A 346 2.18 14.02 0.60
C LEU A 346 2.04 15.29 -0.24
N ALA A 347 3.15 15.96 -0.54
CA ALA A 347 3.13 17.09 -1.46
C ALA A 347 2.89 16.62 -2.90
N ASP A 348 3.41 15.46 -3.33
CA ASP A 348 3.07 14.87 -4.63
C ASP A 348 1.59 14.43 -4.70
N LEU A 349 1.05 13.93 -3.58
CA LEU A 349 -0.36 13.59 -3.41
C LEU A 349 -1.28 14.80 -3.61
N THR A 350 -0.96 15.93 -2.97
CA THR A 350 -1.84 17.09 -2.87
C THR A 350 -1.60 18.16 -3.93
N ARG A 351 -0.36 18.33 -4.36
CA ARG A 351 0.09 19.41 -5.28
C ARG A 351 0.85 18.90 -6.50
N GLY A 352 1.30 17.65 -6.50
CA GLY A 352 2.07 17.06 -7.61
C GLY A 352 1.23 16.20 -8.54
N ALA A 353 1.82 15.09 -9.00
CA ALA A 353 1.30 14.26 -10.08
C ALA A 353 -0.01 13.53 -9.73
N GLN A 354 -0.31 13.34 -8.44
CA GLN A 354 -1.53 12.65 -8.00
C GLN A 354 -2.67 13.59 -7.59
N ARG A 355 -2.47 14.92 -7.72
CA ARG A 355 -3.45 15.93 -7.32
C ARG A 355 -4.84 15.72 -7.94
N SER A 356 -4.91 15.35 -9.22
CA SER A 356 -6.19 15.15 -9.90
C SER A 356 -7.02 14.04 -9.24
N ARG A 357 -6.39 12.90 -8.93
CA ARG A 357 -7.03 11.78 -8.22
C ARG A 357 -7.42 12.15 -6.80
N PHE A 358 -6.55 12.89 -6.10
CA PHE A 358 -6.84 13.40 -4.76
C PHE A 358 -8.07 14.34 -4.76
N LEU A 359 -8.18 15.22 -5.77
CA LEU A 359 -9.35 16.08 -5.94
C LEU A 359 -10.61 15.29 -6.27
N VAL A 360 -10.52 14.23 -7.08
CA VAL A 360 -11.66 13.34 -7.36
C VAL A 360 -12.20 12.72 -6.07
N TRP A 361 -11.33 12.23 -5.19
CA TRP A 361 -11.75 11.75 -3.86
C TRP A 361 -12.48 12.83 -3.05
N LEU A 362 -11.89 14.02 -2.96
CA LEU A 362 -12.43 15.14 -2.18
C LEU A 362 -13.79 15.62 -2.73
N LEU A 363 -14.01 15.52 -4.04
CA LEU A 363 -15.23 15.97 -4.70
C LEU A 363 -16.32 14.89 -4.72
N LEU A 364 -15.97 13.60 -4.81
CA LEU A 364 -16.96 12.53 -4.96
C LEU A 364 -17.35 11.83 -3.66
N THR A 365 -16.50 11.84 -2.64
CA THR A 365 -16.79 11.14 -1.36
C THR A 365 -17.77 11.90 -0.47
N PRO A 366 -17.57 13.20 -0.16
CA PRO A 366 -18.46 13.93 0.76
C PRO A 366 -19.93 14.07 0.30
N PRO A 367 -20.26 14.24 -1.00
CA PRO A 367 -21.64 14.43 -1.43
C PRO A 367 -22.61 13.31 -1.04
N VAL A 368 -22.13 12.09 -0.74
CA VAL A 368 -23.02 11.01 -0.28
C VAL A 368 -23.87 11.43 0.91
N LEU A 369 -23.30 12.20 1.85
CA LEU A 369 -23.98 12.66 3.06
C LEU A 369 -25.12 13.65 2.77
N LEU A 370 -25.07 14.34 1.63
CA LEU A 370 -26.11 15.27 1.21
C LEU A 370 -27.16 14.57 0.34
N LEU A 371 -26.72 13.69 -0.56
CA LEU A 371 -27.60 13.00 -1.51
C LEU A 371 -28.57 12.04 -0.81
N GLU A 372 -28.22 11.57 0.39
CA GLU A 372 -29.09 10.77 1.26
C GLU A 372 -30.42 11.45 1.63
N ALA A 373 -30.51 12.77 1.55
CA ALA A 373 -31.72 13.54 1.85
C ALA A 373 -32.72 13.60 0.69
N PHE A 374 -32.33 13.18 -0.52
CA PHE A 374 -33.11 13.36 -1.75
C PHE A 374 -33.78 12.08 -2.25
N GLY A 375 -33.86 11.03 -1.41
CA GLY A 375 -34.52 9.76 -1.72
C GLY A 375 -33.56 8.64 -2.14
N PRO A 376 -34.09 7.44 -2.50
CA PRO A 376 -33.29 6.23 -2.66
C PRO A 376 -32.34 6.29 -3.86
N VAL A 377 -32.79 6.83 -5.00
CA VAL A 377 -31.96 6.91 -6.22
C VAL A 377 -30.77 7.88 -6.03
N PRO A 378 -30.95 9.12 -5.52
CA PRO A 378 -29.82 9.98 -5.18
C PRO A 378 -28.89 9.38 -4.12
N SER A 379 -29.43 8.68 -3.12
CA SER A 379 -28.64 7.99 -2.09
C SER A 379 -27.72 6.93 -2.72
N ALA A 380 -28.26 6.08 -3.60
CA ALA A 380 -27.49 5.06 -4.30
C ALA A 380 -26.40 5.67 -5.21
N LEU A 381 -26.74 6.75 -5.94
CA LEU A 381 -25.76 7.50 -6.74
C LEU A 381 -24.64 8.10 -5.89
N GLY A 382 -24.99 8.64 -4.71
CA GLY A 382 -24.02 9.12 -3.73
C GLY A 382 -23.08 8.01 -3.26
N GLY A 383 -23.64 6.82 -2.97
CA GLY A 383 -22.84 5.65 -2.60
C GLY A 383 -21.86 5.23 -3.70
N LEU A 384 -22.29 5.20 -4.97
CA LEU A 384 -21.41 4.90 -6.10
C LEU A 384 -20.30 5.96 -6.26
N CYS A 385 -20.65 7.24 -6.14
CA CYS A 385 -19.66 8.33 -6.16
C CYS A 385 -18.63 8.18 -5.04
N ALA A 386 -19.07 7.85 -3.82
CA ALA A 386 -18.16 7.62 -2.71
C ALA A 386 -17.21 6.44 -2.97
N LEU A 387 -17.69 5.32 -3.52
CA LEU A 387 -16.83 4.18 -3.89
C LEU A 387 -15.79 4.56 -4.96
N VAL A 388 -16.17 5.34 -5.96
CA VAL A 388 -15.24 5.87 -6.98
C VAL A 388 -14.23 6.83 -6.34
N GLY A 389 -14.68 7.69 -5.42
CA GLY A 389 -13.82 8.59 -4.64
C GLY A 389 -12.78 7.83 -3.82
N LEU A 390 -13.18 6.75 -3.13
CA LEU A 390 -12.26 5.87 -2.40
C LEU A 390 -11.21 5.24 -3.32
N PHE A 391 -11.61 4.73 -4.48
CA PHE A 391 -10.66 4.19 -5.45
C PHE A 391 -9.66 5.24 -5.95
N ALA A 392 -10.13 6.45 -6.22
CA ALA A 392 -9.26 7.55 -6.63
C ALA A 392 -8.24 7.91 -5.54
N TYR A 393 -8.66 7.94 -4.27
CA TYR A 393 -7.74 8.16 -3.15
C TYR A 393 -6.71 7.05 -3.01
N GLU A 394 -7.13 5.78 -3.04
CA GLU A 394 -6.21 4.64 -2.93
C GLU A 394 -5.19 4.62 -4.06
N ASP A 395 -5.61 4.87 -5.31
CA ASP A 395 -4.69 4.96 -6.44
C ASP A 395 -3.73 6.15 -6.32
N ALA A 396 -4.19 7.27 -5.76
CA ALA A 396 -3.34 8.42 -5.48
C ALA A 396 -2.31 8.11 -4.38
N TYR A 397 -2.74 7.52 -3.26
CA TYR A 397 -1.90 7.23 -2.09
C TYR A 397 -0.82 6.18 -2.38
N VAL A 398 -1.19 5.10 -3.08
CA VAL A 398 -0.24 4.05 -3.50
C VAL A 398 0.80 4.62 -4.47
N ARG A 399 0.43 5.52 -5.39
CA ARG A 399 1.39 6.14 -6.31
C ARG A 399 2.28 7.16 -5.61
N ALA A 400 1.69 7.99 -4.74
CA ALA A 400 2.42 8.99 -3.97
C ALA A 400 3.49 8.36 -3.07
N GLY A 401 3.21 7.21 -2.45
CA GLY A 401 4.22 6.50 -1.65
C GLY A 401 5.45 6.07 -2.46
N GLN A 402 5.30 5.85 -3.77
CA GLN A 402 6.37 5.43 -4.67
C GLN A 402 7.05 6.58 -5.43
N SER A 403 6.55 7.81 -5.31
CA SER A 403 7.05 8.95 -6.10
C SER A 403 8.37 9.51 -5.60
N VAL A 404 8.73 9.21 -4.35
CA VAL A 404 9.98 9.67 -3.74
C VAL A 404 11.14 8.77 -4.18
N PRO A 405 12.26 9.31 -4.70
CA PRO A 405 13.43 8.53 -5.09
C PRO A 405 14.07 7.80 -3.90
N LEU A 406 14.62 6.60 -4.15
CA LEU A 406 15.35 5.80 -3.14
C LEU A 406 16.86 5.74 -3.38
N SER A 407 17.25 5.92 -4.65
CA SER A 407 18.61 5.75 -5.17
C SER A 407 19.09 7.04 -5.79
#